data_AF-A0A519ZM48-F1
#
_entry.id   AF-A0A519ZM48-F1
#
_cell.length_a   1.000
_cell.length_b   1.000
_cell.length_c   1.000
_cell.angle_alpha   90.00
_cell.angle_beta   90.00
_cell.angle_gamma   90.00
#
_symmetry.space_group_name_H-M   'P 1'
#
loop_
_entity.id
_entity.type
_entity.pdbx_description
1 polymer ?
#
loop_
_entity_poly.entity_id
_entity_poly.type
_entity_poly.pdbx_seq_one_letter_code
_entity_poly.pdbx_strand_id
1 'polypeptide(L)'
;MKRYFLIAFFFISAYSASAQKFAYVDTDYILNHMPEYKSALSQLDGTSKQWQKLVEDNFAEIDKMYKAYQADQVLLTEDMRKRRENEIIEREKAAKDFQRVKFGPDGDL
;
A
#
# COMPACT_ATOMS: atom_id res chain seq x y z
N MET A 1 68.12 -15.62 6.34
CA MET A 1 67.76 -14.20 6.55
C MET A 1 66.51 -13.77 5.79
N LYS A 2 66.42 -13.94 4.45
CA LYS A 2 65.25 -13.53 3.65
C LYS A 2 63.90 -14.14 4.10
N ARG A 3 63.89 -15.39 4.58
CA ARG A 3 62.69 -16.07 5.10
C ARG A 3 62.15 -15.45 6.40
N TYR A 4 63.03 -15.02 7.30
CA TYR A 4 62.63 -14.32 8.53
C TYR A 4 62.07 -12.92 8.25
N PHE A 5 62.55 -12.27 7.19
CA PHE A 5 62.05 -10.98 6.73
C PHE A 5 60.62 -11.08 6.18
N LEU A 6 60.32 -12.13 5.40
CA LEU A 6 58.97 -12.39 4.90
C LEU A 6 57.99 -12.73 6.03
N ILE A 7 58.43 -13.51 7.02
CA ILE A 7 57.61 -13.82 8.20
C ILE A 7 57.32 -12.55 9.00
N ALA A 8 58.34 -11.71 9.26
CA ALA A 8 58.15 -10.44 9.95
C ALA A 8 57.22 -9.49 9.19
N PHE A 9 57.34 -9.42 7.86
CA PHE A 9 56.45 -8.62 7.01
C PHE A 9 55.00 -9.09 7.09
N PHE A 10 54.77 -10.41 7.08
CA PHE A 10 53.43 -10.98 7.22
C PHE A 10 52.78 -10.65 8.58
N PHE A 11 53.56 -10.72 9.67
CA PHE A 11 53.06 -10.34 11.00
C PHE A 11 52.73 -8.85 11.14
N ILE A 12 53.50 -7.97 10.49
CA ILE A 12 53.22 -6.52 10.48
C ILE A 12 51.95 -6.22 9.68
N SER A 13 51.74 -6.88 8.54
CA SER A 13 50.51 -6.69 7.74
C SER A 13 49.23 -7.16 8.46
N ALA A 14 49.32 -8.16 9.33
CA ALA A 14 48.18 -8.63 10.11
C ALA A 14 47.71 -7.62 11.19
N TYR A 15 48.63 -6.80 11.72
CA TYR A 15 48.30 -5.78 12.71
C TYR A 15 47.48 -4.60 12.15
N SER A 16 47.59 -4.36 10.84
CA SER A 16 46.90 -3.27 10.12
C SER A 16 45.42 -3.55 9.81
N ALA A 17 44.91 -4.77 10.07
CA ALA A 17 43.57 -5.20 9.69
C ALA A 17 42.44 -4.73 10.64
N SER A 18 42.74 -3.93 11.67
CA SER A 18 41.79 -3.57 12.75
C SER A 18 41.03 -2.24 12.56
N ALA A 19 41.03 -1.65 11.35
CA ALA A 19 40.51 -0.30 11.10
C ALA A 19 39.05 -0.22 10.61
N GLN A 20 38.28 -1.30 10.58
CA GLN A 20 36.88 -1.25 10.15
C GLN A 20 35.99 -0.71 11.28
N LYS A 21 35.65 0.58 11.21
CA LYS A 21 34.65 1.20 12.08
C LYS A 21 33.27 0.77 11.61
N PHE A 22 32.60 -0.07 12.39
CA PHE A 22 31.19 -0.41 12.19
C PHE A 22 30.32 0.46 13.08
N ALA A 23 29.24 0.99 12.53
CA ALA A 23 28.18 1.64 13.26
C ALA A 23 26.87 0.99 12.88
N TYR A 24 26.02 0.75 13.86
CA TYR A 24 24.65 0.28 13.67
C TYR A 24 23.73 1.46 13.94
N VAL A 25 22.79 1.69 13.03
CA VAL A 25 21.80 2.76 13.16
C VAL A 25 20.45 2.09 13.30
N ASP A 26 19.74 2.42 14.37
CA ASP A 26 18.34 2.03 14.54
C ASP A 26 17.46 3.06 13.80
N THR A 27 17.13 2.73 12.55
CA THR A 27 16.31 3.59 11.69
C THR A 27 14.91 3.76 12.27
N ASP A 28 14.34 2.73 12.91
CA ASP A 28 13.00 2.81 13.50
C ASP A 28 12.99 3.77 14.69
N TYR A 29 14.01 3.70 15.55
CA TYR A 29 14.18 4.67 16.64
C TYR A 29 14.29 6.11 16.14
N ILE A 30 15.08 6.36 15.09
CA ILE A 30 15.26 7.71 14.53
C ILE A 30 13.94 8.22 13.95
N LEU A 31 13.28 7.42 13.09
CA LEU A 31 12.03 7.81 12.44
C LEU A 31 10.91 8.06 13.45
N ASN A 32 10.79 7.24 14.50
CA ASN A 32 9.79 7.43 15.56
C ASN A 32 10.01 8.70 16.41
N HIS A 33 11.19 9.31 16.36
CA HIS A 33 11.46 10.58 17.02
C HIS A 33 11.39 11.79 16.08
N MET A 34 11.20 11.59 14.77
CA MET A 34 11.00 12.65 13.78
C MET A 34 9.52 13.06 13.70
N PRO A 35 9.16 14.30 14.08
CA PRO A 35 7.78 14.79 13.96
C PRO A 35 7.24 14.75 12.53
N GLU A 36 8.09 15.00 11.54
CA GLU A 36 7.73 14.99 10.12
C GLU A 36 7.30 13.60 9.66
N TYR A 37 7.98 12.56 10.12
CA TYR A 37 7.64 11.17 9.82
C TYR A 37 6.27 10.80 10.39
N LYS A 38 5.99 11.18 11.63
CA LYS A 38 4.66 10.99 12.25
C LYS A 38 3.57 11.74 11.50
N SER A 39 3.83 12.98 11.07
CA SER A 39 2.88 13.75 10.28
C SER A 39 2.60 13.07 8.93
N ALA A 40 3.63 12.59 8.23
CA ALA A 40 3.47 11.89 6.96
C ALA A 40 2.67 10.59 7.12
N LEU A 41 2.95 9.80 8.16
CA LEU A 41 2.16 8.61 8.50
C LEU A 41 0.70 8.95 8.78
N SER A 42 0.43 10.01 9.54
CA SER A 42 -0.93 10.45 9.83
C SER A 42 -1.68 10.91 8.59
N GLN A 43 -1.00 11.57 7.64
CA GLN A 43 -1.61 11.98 6.37
C GLN A 43 -1.93 10.78 5.48
N LEU A 44 -1.03 9.79 5.44
CA LEU A 44 -1.25 8.54 4.72
C LEU A 44 -2.41 7.75 5.32
N ASP A 45 -2.48 7.61 6.65
CA ASP A 45 -3.60 6.98 7.35
C ASP A 45 -4.93 7.71 7.10
N GLY A 46 -4.92 9.04 7.14
CA GLY A 46 -6.10 9.86 6.83
C GLY A 46 -6.59 9.66 5.40
N THR A 47 -5.67 9.62 4.44
CA THR A 47 -5.98 9.38 3.01
C THR A 47 -6.54 7.97 2.80
N SER A 48 -5.92 6.97 3.42
CA SER A 48 -6.37 5.58 3.39
C SER A 48 -7.80 5.43 3.93
N LYS A 49 -8.08 6.01 5.10
CA LYS A 49 -9.43 6.03 5.69
C LYS A 49 -10.47 6.70 4.79
N GLN A 50 -10.10 7.80 4.13
CA GLN A 50 -10.99 8.49 3.22
C GLN A 50 -11.34 7.61 2.01
N TRP A 51 -10.35 6.96 1.39
CA TRP A 51 -10.60 6.06 0.26
C TRP A 51 -11.38 4.82 0.67
N GLN A 52 -11.08 4.26 1.84
CA GLN A 52 -11.84 3.14 2.38
C GLN A 52 -13.33 3.51 2.54
N LYS A 53 -13.61 4.69 3.11
CA LYS A 53 -14.99 5.19 3.23
C LYS A 53 -15.66 5.34 1.87
N LEU A 54 -14.97 5.88 0.87
CA LEU A 54 -15.52 6.02 -0.49
C LEU A 54 -15.83 4.66 -1.12
N VAL A 55 -14.99 3.65 -0.91
CA VAL A 55 -15.25 2.28 -1.37
C VAL A 55 -16.51 1.73 -0.68
N GLU A 56 -16.60 1.84 0.64
CA GLU A 56 -17.74 1.38 1.42
C GLU A 56 -19.05 2.06 0.99
N ASP A 57 -19.02 3.39 0.80
CA ASP A 57 -20.18 4.18 0.37
C ASP A 57 -20.65 3.76 -1.04
N ASN A 58 -19.73 3.53 -1.98
CA ASN A 58 -20.05 3.06 -3.33
C ASN A 58 -20.73 1.69 -3.31
N PHE A 59 -20.18 0.72 -2.56
CA PHE A 59 -20.78 -0.61 -2.45
C PHE A 59 -22.13 -0.60 -1.73
N ALA A 60 -22.30 0.27 -0.72
CA ALA A 60 -23.59 0.46 -0.06
C ALA A 60 -24.65 1.05 -1.02
N GLU A 61 -24.27 1.94 -1.93
CA GLU A 61 -25.17 2.46 -2.96
C GLU A 61 -25.55 1.37 -3.97
N ILE A 62 -24.59 0.57 -4.42
CA ILE A 62 -24.83 -0.56 -5.33
C ILE A 62 -25.82 -1.57 -4.71
N ASP A 63 -25.64 -1.92 -3.43
CA ASP A 63 -26.58 -2.81 -2.71
C ASP A 63 -28.00 -2.22 -2.65
N LYS A 64 -28.14 -0.90 -2.41
CA LYS A 64 -29.44 -0.23 -2.47
C LYS A 64 -30.05 -0.29 -3.87
N MET A 65 -29.26 -0.10 -4.92
CA MET A 65 -29.74 -0.20 -6.30
C MET A 65 -30.21 -1.62 -6.63
N TYR A 66 -29.48 -2.65 -6.20
CA TYR A 66 -29.90 -4.05 -6.34
C TYR A 66 -31.22 -4.32 -5.63
N LYS A 67 -31.38 -3.87 -4.39
CA LYS A 67 -32.62 -4.04 -3.62
C LYS A 67 -33.80 -3.33 -4.28
N ALA A 68 -33.60 -2.11 -4.76
CA ALA A 68 -34.62 -1.36 -5.49
C ALA A 68 -34.99 -2.05 -6.81
N TYR A 69 -33.99 -2.58 -7.55
CA TYR A 69 -34.24 -3.36 -8.75
C TYR A 69 -35.06 -4.62 -8.45
N GLN A 70 -34.71 -5.38 -7.42
CA GLN A 70 -35.44 -6.59 -7.03
C GLN A 70 -36.90 -6.31 -6.62
N ALA A 71 -37.17 -5.17 -5.99
CA ALA A 71 -38.53 -4.76 -5.64
C ALA A 71 -39.34 -4.34 -6.87
N ASP A 72 -38.72 -3.60 -7.79
CA ASP A 72 -39.41 -3.02 -8.95
C ASP A 72 -39.47 -3.95 -10.17
N GLN A 73 -38.62 -4.99 -10.27
CA GLN A 73 -38.41 -5.78 -11.49
C GLN A 73 -39.70 -6.34 -12.13
N VAL A 74 -40.71 -6.65 -11.32
CA VAL A 74 -42.01 -7.18 -11.76
C VAL A 74 -42.84 -6.10 -12.48
N LEU A 75 -42.62 -4.83 -12.16
CA LEU A 75 -43.27 -3.67 -12.75
C LEU A 75 -42.52 -3.13 -13.98
N LEU A 76 -41.30 -3.62 -14.24
CA LEU A 76 -40.45 -3.12 -15.31
C LEU A 76 -40.63 -3.92 -16.60
N THR A 77 -40.59 -3.22 -17.73
CA THR A 77 -40.46 -3.85 -19.05
C THR A 77 -39.06 -4.46 -19.23
N GLU A 78 -38.89 -5.35 -20.20
CA GLU A 78 -37.60 -6.00 -20.45
C GLU A 78 -36.47 -4.99 -20.74
N ASP A 79 -36.76 -3.94 -21.51
CA ASP A 79 -35.79 -2.88 -21.82
C ASP A 79 -35.37 -2.10 -20.56
N MET A 80 -36.34 -1.76 -19.71
CA MET A 80 -36.07 -1.07 -18.44
C MET A 80 -35.28 -1.94 -17.47
N ARG A 81 -35.52 -3.27 -17.46
CA ARG A 81 -34.72 -4.21 -16.67
C ARG A 81 -33.27 -4.24 -17.12
N LYS A 82 -33.03 -4.43 -18.43
CA LYS A 82 -31.67 -4.42 -19.01
C LYS A 82 -30.93 -3.13 -18.71
N ARG A 83 -31.61 -1.98 -18.83
CA ARG A 83 -31.00 -0.68 -18.53
C ARG A 83 -30.59 -0.56 -17.06
N ARG A 84 -31.44 -0.97 -16.12
CA ARG A 84 -31.11 -0.94 -14.67
C ARG A 84 -30.00 -1.92 -14.32
N GLU A 85 -30.03 -3.13 -14.86
CA GLU A 85 -28.96 -4.13 -14.67
C GLU A 85 -27.61 -3.60 -15.17
N ASN A 86 -27.59 -3.01 -16.37
CA ASN A 86 -26.38 -2.42 -16.92
C ASN A 86 -25.86 -1.27 -16.06
N GLU A 87 -26.73 -0.39 -15.57
CA GLU A 87 -26.31 0.70 -14.67
C GLU A 87 -25.66 0.16 -13.39
N ILE A 88 -26.26 -0.87 -12.79
CA ILE A 88 -25.72 -1.50 -11.58
C ILE A 88 -24.35 -2.14 -11.86
N ILE A 89 -24.22 -2.88 -12.96
CA ILE A 89 -22.97 -3.54 -13.37
C ILE A 89 -21.88 -2.51 -13.67
N GLU A 90 -22.22 -1.41 -14.34
CA GLU A 90 -21.28 -0.31 -14.62
C GLU A 90 -20.78 0.34 -13.34
N ARG A 91 -21.67 0.61 -12.37
CA ARG A 91 -21.28 1.15 -11.07
C ARG A 91 -20.45 0.17 -10.26
N GLU A 92 -20.80 -1.11 -10.27
CA GLU A 92 -20.01 -2.15 -9.59
C GLU A 92 -18.60 -2.26 -10.18
N LYS A 93 -18.49 -2.21 -11.51
CA LYS A 93 -17.19 -2.19 -12.20
C LYS A 93 -16.39 -0.96 -11.81
N ALA A 94 -16.99 0.23 -11.81
CA ALA A 94 -16.33 1.47 -11.42
C ALA A 94 -15.85 1.43 -9.95
N ALA A 95 -16.65 0.89 -9.02
CA ALA A 95 -16.29 0.75 -7.62
C ALA A 95 -15.12 -0.24 -7.43
N LYS A 96 -15.13 -1.37 -8.14
CA LYS A 96 -14.03 -2.35 -8.13
C LYS A 96 -12.75 -1.79 -8.73
N ASP A 97 -12.86 -1.04 -9.83
CA ASP A 97 -11.70 -0.37 -10.43
C ASP A 97 -11.14 0.70 -9.50
N PHE A 98 -11.99 1.49 -8.85
CA PHE A 98 -11.55 2.45 -7.84
C PHE A 98 -10.82 1.77 -6.69
N GLN A 99 -11.38 0.70 -6.13
CA GLN A 99 -10.73 -0.09 -5.07
C GLN A 99 -9.38 -0.64 -5.54
N ARG A 100 -9.29 -1.17 -6.76
CA ARG A 100 -8.05 -1.72 -7.32
C ARG A 100 -6.99 -0.64 -7.57
N VAL A 101 -7.38 0.54 -8.06
CA VAL A 101 -6.46 1.65 -8.29
C VAL A 101 -5.93 2.20 -6.96
N LYS A 102 -6.75 2.19 -5.90
CA LYS A 102 -6.35 2.71 -4.59
C LYS A 102 -5.63 1.70 -3.71
N PHE A 103 -5.96 0.42 -3.77
CA PHE A 103 -5.45 -0.62 -2.85
C PHE A 103 -4.88 -1.87 -3.55
N GLY A 104 -4.68 -1.81 -4.88
CA GLY A 104 -4.10 -2.92 -5.64
C GLY A 104 -2.58 -3.00 -5.51
N PRO A 105 -1.94 -4.03 -6.09
CA PRO A 105 -0.49 -4.24 -6.01
C PRO A 105 0.36 -3.09 -6.58
N ASP A 106 -0.19 -2.35 -7.55
CA ASP A 106 0.39 -1.14 -8.16
C ASP A 106 -0.44 0.11 -7.79
N GLY A 107 -1.18 0.06 -6.68
CA GLY A 107 -2.09 1.12 -6.25
C GLY A 107 -1.38 2.33 -5.65
N ASP A 108 -2.15 3.41 -5.44
CA ASP A 108 -1.65 4.65 -4.82
C ASP A 108 -1.28 4.47 -3.32
N LEU A 109 -1.60 3.33 -2.70
CA LEU A 109 -1.25 2.93 -1.32
C LEU A 109 -0.46 1.63 -1.29
#